data_AF-A0A956CHH9-F1
#
_entry.id   AF-A0A956CHH9-F1
#
_cell.length_a   1.000
_cell.length_b   1.000
_cell.length_c   1.000
_cell.angle_alpha   90.00
_cell.angle_beta   90.00
_cell.angle_gamma   90.00
#
_symmetry.space_group_name_H-M   'P 1'
#
loop_
_entity.id
_entity.type
_entity.pdbx_description
1 polymer ?
#
loop_
_entity_poly.entity_id
_entity_poly.type
_entity_poly.pdbx_seq_one_letter_code
_entity_poly.pdbx_strand_id
1 'polypeptide(L)'
;MTRVPSQPELLAESAGVDARVAAAWREWLGAMATDAEAALAAAMAYEDLDAEDRDRWLLALENDAPSLGVPRIAVYAPLLAVESDPERRQRITAAIGPDEELALPRTDPRGLSGRAGDGTRVATVVWPLYLDFVQVLACGYRPSEGFTWVRHDPIVQQDAAPRPGQVLLGALLETAPLKALVDELAVTVLAHKRSGRALPEALKVFADLFGPLVGPAPAVP
;
A
#
# COMPACT_ATOMS: atom_id res chain seq x y z
N MET A 1 -57.46 14.33 -22.85
CA MET A 1 -56.33 14.95 -23.58
C MET A 1 -55.09 14.78 -22.71
N THR A 2 -54.35 13.71 -22.96
CA THR A 2 -53.13 13.37 -22.22
C THR A 2 -51.98 14.16 -22.84
N ARG A 3 -51.39 15.08 -22.08
CA ARG A 3 -50.27 15.90 -22.54
C ARG A 3 -49.08 14.96 -22.77
N VAL A 4 -48.69 14.77 -24.03
CA VAL A 4 -47.42 14.13 -24.37
C VAL A 4 -46.32 15.12 -23.99
N PRO A 5 -45.39 14.78 -23.06
CA PRO A 5 -44.28 15.66 -22.75
C PRO A 5 -43.37 15.79 -23.96
N SER A 6 -42.89 17.01 -24.22
CA SER A 6 -42.02 17.32 -25.35
C SER A 6 -40.63 16.72 -25.10
N GLN A 7 -39.99 16.19 -26.16
CA GLN A 7 -38.65 15.59 -26.14
C GLN A 7 -37.52 16.36 -25.41
N PRO A 8 -37.53 17.70 -25.22
CA PRO A 8 -36.48 18.37 -24.42
C PRO A 8 -36.54 18.04 -22.92
N GLU A 9 -37.70 17.62 -22.37
CA GLU A 9 -37.82 17.26 -20.95
C GLU A 9 -37.26 15.85 -20.66
N LEU A 10 -37.29 14.94 -21.65
CA LEU A 10 -36.71 13.60 -21.52
C LEU A 10 -35.18 13.58 -21.63
N LEU A 11 -34.56 14.66 -22.12
CA LEU A 11 -33.10 14.79 -22.23
C LEU A 11 -32.46 15.48 -21.01
N ALA A 12 -33.27 16.02 -20.08
CA ALA A 12 -32.77 16.70 -18.88
C ALA A 12 -32.51 15.74 -17.70
N GLU A 13 -33.06 14.53 -17.72
CA GLU A 13 -32.90 13.55 -16.64
C GLU A 13 -31.60 12.71 -16.72
N SER A 14 -30.82 12.82 -17.80
CA SER A 14 -29.64 11.97 -18.02
C SER A 14 -28.29 12.70 -17.99
N ALA A 15 -28.19 13.89 -17.41
CA ALA A 15 -26.99 14.75 -17.52
C ALA A 15 -26.43 15.27 -16.17
N GLY A 16 -26.64 14.55 -15.07
CA GLY A 16 -25.99 14.85 -13.80
C GLY A 16 -25.72 13.55 -13.06
N VAL A 17 -24.47 13.34 -12.64
CA VAL A 17 -24.15 12.30 -11.66
C VAL A 17 -25.09 12.49 -10.48
N ASP A 18 -25.81 11.42 -10.09
CA ASP A 18 -26.70 11.45 -8.93
C ASP A 18 -25.96 12.04 -7.73
N ALA A 19 -26.52 13.08 -7.10
CA ALA A 19 -25.90 13.77 -5.97
C ALA A 19 -25.55 12.81 -4.83
N ARG A 20 -26.31 11.71 -4.68
CA ARG A 20 -26.01 10.64 -3.72
C ARG A 20 -24.75 9.87 -4.10
N VAL A 21 -24.54 9.58 -5.40
CA VAL A 21 -23.35 8.90 -5.89
C VAL A 21 -22.12 9.79 -5.68
N ALA A 22 -22.22 11.08 -6.01
CA ALA A 22 -21.14 12.04 -5.76
C ALA A 22 -20.82 12.20 -4.26
N ALA A 23 -21.83 12.16 -3.39
CA ALA A 23 -21.63 12.20 -1.94
C ALA A 23 -20.94 10.92 -1.43
N ALA A 24 -21.39 9.74 -1.86
CA ALA A 24 -20.79 8.46 -1.49
C ALA A 24 -19.33 8.35 -1.97
N TRP A 25 -19.05 8.83 -3.18
CA TRP A 25 -17.69 8.93 -3.71
C TRP A 25 -16.78 9.78 -2.82
N ARG A 26 -17.20 11.01 -2.48
CA ARG A 26 -16.41 11.88 -1.60
C ARG A 26 -16.25 11.33 -0.18
N GLU A 27 -17.28 10.68 0.35
CA GLU A 27 -17.21 10.00 1.65
C GLU A 27 -16.16 8.89 1.63
N TRP A 28 -16.16 8.06 0.58
CA TRP A 28 -15.17 7.00 0.42
C TRP A 28 -13.74 7.54 0.24
N LEU A 29 -13.56 8.58 -0.58
CA LEU A 29 -12.26 9.24 -0.71
C LEU A 29 -11.77 9.82 0.63
N GLY A 30 -12.67 10.40 1.43
CA GLY A 30 -12.35 10.86 2.78
C GLY A 30 -11.92 9.73 3.71
N ALA A 31 -12.57 8.57 3.61
CA ALA A 31 -12.24 7.40 4.43
C ALA A 31 -10.83 6.86 4.18
N MET A 32 -10.27 7.02 2.96
CA MET A 32 -8.91 6.58 2.63
C MET A 32 -7.81 7.20 3.52
N ALA A 33 -8.08 8.31 4.21
CA ALA A 33 -7.13 8.89 5.16
C ALA A 33 -7.04 8.16 6.50
N THR A 34 -8.04 7.34 6.84
CA THR A 34 -8.19 6.74 8.19
C THR A 34 -8.64 5.28 8.16
N ASP A 35 -8.90 4.72 6.98
CA ASP A 35 -9.32 3.33 6.80
C ASP A 35 -8.42 2.65 5.76
N ALA A 36 -7.69 1.62 6.20
CA ALA A 36 -6.77 0.87 5.35
C ALA A 36 -7.51 0.01 4.33
N GLU A 37 -8.71 -0.47 4.66
CA GLU A 37 -9.53 -1.25 3.73
C GLU A 37 -10.07 -0.34 2.62
N ALA A 38 -10.47 0.89 2.94
CA ALA A 38 -10.87 1.88 1.94
C ALA A 38 -9.73 2.22 0.98
N ALA A 39 -8.52 2.47 1.52
CA ALA A 39 -7.33 2.75 0.71
C ALA A 39 -6.93 1.55 -0.17
N LEU A 40 -6.95 0.34 0.39
CA LEU A 40 -6.64 -0.89 -0.36
C LEU A 40 -7.67 -1.16 -1.46
N ALA A 41 -8.96 -1.00 -1.16
CA ALA A 41 -10.03 -1.14 -2.15
C ALA A 41 -9.86 -0.14 -3.30
N ALA A 42 -9.40 1.07 -3.03
CA ALA A 42 -9.12 2.07 -4.06
C ALA A 42 -7.95 1.65 -4.96
N ALA A 43 -6.87 1.12 -4.39
CA ALA A 43 -5.75 0.60 -5.16
C ALA A 43 -6.19 -0.55 -6.08
N MET A 44 -6.93 -1.52 -5.56
CA MET A 44 -7.44 -2.65 -6.34
C MET A 44 -8.41 -2.20 -7.44
N ALA A 45 -9.37 -1.34 -7.11
CA ALA A 45 -10.33 -0.84 -8.09
C ALA A 45 -9.64 -0.07 -9.22
N TYR A 46 -8.63 0.74 -8.90
CA TYR A 46 -7.85 1.48 -9.89
C TYR A 46 -6.94 0.59 -10.73
N GLU A 47 -6.34 -0.45 -10.13
CA GLU A 47 -5.51 -1.43 -10.84
C GLU A 47 -6.32 -2.16 -11.94
N ASP A 48 -7.59 -2.48 -11.66
CA ASP A 48 -8.47 -3.16 -12.60
C ASP A 48 -8.96 -2.29 -13.77
N LEU A 49 -8.77 -0.96 -13.71
CA LEU A 49 -9.17 -0.04 -14.77
C LEU A 49 -8.20 -0.08 -15.97
N ASP A 50 -8.75 0.13 -17.17
CA ASP A 50 -7.95 0.41 -18.35
C ASP A 50 -7.36 1.84 -18.34
N ALA A 51 -6.54 2.16 -19.34
CA ALA A 51 -5.87 3.46 -19.39
C ALA A 51 -6.86 4.65 -19.44
N GLU A 52 -7.96 4.52 -20.18
CA GLU A 52 -8.91 5.62 -20.35
C GLU A 52 -9.70 5.86 -19.06
N ASP A 53 -10.12 4.79 -18.40
CA ASP A 53 -10.83 4.87 -17.12
C ASP A 53 -9.94 5.37 -15.98
N ARG A 54 -8.64 5.03 -15.98
CA ARG A 54 -7.68 5.62 -15.04
C ARG A 54 -7.53 7.12 -15.23
N ASP A 55 -7.48 7.60 -16.48
CA ASP A 55 -7.42 9.04 -16.74
C ASP A 55 -8.70 9.77 -16.30
N ARG A 56 -9.87 9.15 -16.48
CA ARG A 56 -11.15 9.66 -15.96
C ARG A 56 -11.17 9.70 -14.44
N TRP A 57 -10.65 8.66 -13.78
CA TRP A 57 -10.53 8.59 -12.33
C TRP A 57 -9.65 9.72 -11.80
N LEU A 58 -8.46 9.92 -12.38
CA LEU A 58 -7.54 10.98 -11.98
C LEU A 58 -8.16 12.37 -12.20
N LEU A 59 -8.88 12.58 -13.31
CA LEU A 59 -9.60 13.83 -13.55
C LEU A 59 -10.70 14.07 -12.51
N ALA A 60 -11.48 13.06 -12.15
CA ALA A 60 -12.49 13.17 -11.09
C ALA A 60 -11.84 13.52 -9.74
N LEU A 61 -10.73 12.84 -9.42
CA LEU A 61 -10.00 13.07 -8.19
C LEU A 61 -9.38 14.47 -8.11
N GLU A 62 -8.86 15.00 -9.21
CA GLU A 62 -8.35 16.38 -9.28
C GLU A 62 -9.43 17.42 -8.96
N ASN A 63 -10.68 17.17 -9.37
CA ASN A 63 -11.80 18.06 -9.09
C ASN A 63 -12.29 17.95 -7.64
N ASP A 64 -12.37 16.73 -7.11
CA ASP A 64 -12.97 16.49 -5.79
C ASP A 64 -11.98 16.64 -4.62
N ALA A 65 -10.71 16.26 -4.80
CA ALA A 65 -9.71 16.21 -3.74
C ALA A 65 -9.56 17.52 -2.94
N PRO A 66 -9.58 18.72 -3.55
CA PRO A 66 -9.50 19.98 -2.80
C PRO A 66 -10.63 20.19 -1.79
N SER A 67 -11.78 19.53 -1.98
CA SER A 67 -12.98 19.71 -1.15
C SER A 67 -13.11 18.71 0.00
N LEU A 68 -12.25 17.67 0.04
CA LEU A 68 -12.38 16.56 0.99
C LEU A 68 -11.91 16.87 2.40
N GLY A 69 -11.07 17.89 2.58
CA GLY A 69 -10.48 18.21 3.88
C GLY A 69 -9.48 17.17 4.42
N VAL A 70 -9.02 16.24 3.58
CA VAL A 70 -7.98 15.24 3.91
C VAL A 70 -6.68 15.54 3.16
N PRO A 71 -5.52 15.09 3.68
CA PRO A 71 -4.24 15.23 2.97
C PRO A 71 -4.29 14.57 1.59
N ARG A 72 -3.74 15.24 0.56
CA ARG A 72 -3.77 14.71 -0.82
C ARG A 72 -3.11 13.34 -0.93
N ILE A 73 -2.03 13.10 -0.18
CA ILE A 73 -1.38 11.80 -0.17
C ILE A 73 -2.33 10.65 0.19
N ALA A 74 -3.36 10.89 1.02
CA ALA A 74 -4.33 9.87 1.42
C ALA A 74 -5.07 9.25 0.22
N VAL A 75 -5.43 10.09 -0.75
CA VAL A 75 -6.23 9.67 -1.90
C VAL A 75 -5.40 9.29 -3.13
N TYR A 76 -4.15 9.76 -3.20
CA TYR A 76 -3.26 9.52 -4.33
C TYR A 76 -2.25 8.39 -4.11
N ALA A 77 -1.78 8.16 -2.87
CA ALA A 77 -0.76 7.15 -2.60
C ALA A 77 -1.19 5.71 -2.93
N PRO A 78 -2.44 5.28 -2.68
CA PRO A 78 -2.90 3.96 -3.11
C PRO A 78 -2.84 3.76 -4.62
N LEU A 79 -3.17 4.80 -5.41
CA LEU A 79 -3.12 4.74 -6.87
C LEU A 79 -1.67 4.69 -7.36
N LEU A 80 -0.79 5.49 -6.73
CA LEU A 80 0.64 5.50 -7.05
C LEU A 80 1.31 4.14 -6.79
N ALA A 81 0.81 3.35 -5.84
CA ALA A 81 1.37 2.04 -5.51
C ALA A 81 1.17 1.00 -6.62
N VAL A 82 0.10 1.13 -7.42
CA VAL A 82 -0.26 0.19 -8.50
C VAL A 82 -0.06 0.77 -9.90
N GLU A 83 0.23 2.07 -10.02
CA GLU A 83 0.46 2.71 -11.31
C GLU A 83 1.85 2.39 -11.87
N SER A 84 1.89 1.81 -13.06
CA SER A 84 3.12 1.47 -13.78
C SER A 84 3.49 2.49 -14.85
N ASP A 85 2.53 3.24 -15.38
CA ASP A 85 2.75 4.21 -16.45
C ASP A 85 3.52 5.44 -15.93
N PRO A 86 4.71 5.76 -16.49
CA PRO A 86 5.54 6.84 -15.97
C PRO A 86 4.87 8.22 -15.99
N GLU A 87 4.06 8.53 -17.01
CA GLU A 87 3.40 9.83 -17.14
C GLU A 87 2.30 9.99 -16.09
N ARG A 88 1.46 8.96 -15.89
CA ARG A 88 0.45 8.95 -14.81
C ARG A 88 1.09 8.96 -13.43
N ARG A 89 2.19 8.24 -13.20
CA ARG A 89 2.95 8.32 -11.93
C ARG A 89 3.44 9.74 -11.66
N GLN A 90 3.96 10.43 -12.68
CA GLN A 90 4.39 11.82 -12.56
C GLN A 90 3.22 12.74 -12.24
N ARG A 91 2.07 12.58 -12.93
CA ARG A 91 0.83 13.32 -12.67
C ARG A 91 0.34 13.15 -11.23
N ILE A 92 0.28 11.91 -10.75
CA ILE A 92 -0.12 11.57 -9.37
C ILE A 92 0.85 12.21 -8.36
N THR A 93 2.16 12.09 -8.60
CA THR A 93 3.19 12.66 -7.72
C THR A 93 3.07 14.19 -7.66
N ALA A 94 2.86 14.84 -8.80
CA ALA A 94 2.65 16.29 -8.86
C ALA A 94 1.36 16.71 -8.14
N ALA A 95 0.30 15.90 -8.20
CA ALA A 95 -0.95 16.18 -7.52
C ALA A 95 -0.82 16.13 -5.98
N ILE A 96 -0.01 15.21 -5.45
CA ILE A 96 0.31 15.13 -4.01
C ILE A 96 0.94 16.45 -3.53
N GLY A 97 1.86 17.02 -4.33
CA GLY A 97 2.52 18.28 -4.03
C GLY A 97 3.64 18.15 -2.98
N PRO A 98 4.31 19.27 -2.64
CA PRO A 98 5.50 19.30 -1.78
C PRO A 98 5.21 19.32 -0.28
N ASP A 99 3.93 19.25 0.15
CA ASP A 99 3.55 19.22 1.56
C ASP A 99 3.83 17.84 2.17
N GLU A 100 5.12 17.51 2.20
CA GLU A 100 5.70 16.26 2.67
C GLU A 100 5.44 16.05 4.16
N GLU A 101 5.34 17.11 4.97
CA GLU A 101 5.29 16.99 6.44
C GLU A 101 4.02 16.29 6.96
N LEU A 102 2.89 16.43 6.28
CA LEU A 102 1.65 15.67 6.57
C LEU A 102 1.64 14.27 5.93
N ALA A 103 2.53 14.05 4.96
CA ALA A 103 2.72 12.81 4.23
C ALA A 103 3.78 11.90 4.86
N LEU A 104 4.68 12.46 5.66
CA LEU A 104 5.71 11.72 6.36
C LEU A 104 5.04 10.68 7.26
N PRO A 105 5.49 9.42 7.20
CA PRO A 105 5.01 8.44 8.13
C PRO A 105 5.33 8.83 9.56
N ARG A 106 4.38 8.55 10.46
CA ARG A 106 4.46 8.98 11.86
C ARG A 106 5.28 8.05 12.76
N THR A 107 5.80 6.95 12.21
CA THR A 107 6.56 5.95 12.96
C THR A 107 7.77 5.46 12.20
N ASP A 108 8.77 5.01 12.95
CA ASP A 108 9.95 4.35 12.41
C ASP A 108 9.66 2.92 11.93
N PRO A 109 10.38 2.44 10.90
CA PRO A 109 10.41 1.02 10.55
C PRO A 109 10.81 0.15 11.74
N ARG A 110 10.14 -1.00 11.92
CA ARG A 110 10.43 -1.93 13.01
C ARG A 110 10.53 -3.38 12.54
N GLY A 111 11.44 -4.11 13.18
CA GLY A 111 11.59 -5.55 13.02
C GLY A 111 11.08 -6.29 14.25
N LEU A 112 10.36 -7.39 14.02
CA LEU A 112 9.99 -8.36 15.04
C LEU A 112 10.51 -9.74 14.62
N SER A 113 10.91 -10.56 15.58
CA SER A 113 11.24 -11.95 15.32
C SER A 113 10.82 -12.86 16.47
N GLY A 114 10.67 -14.14 16.16
CA GLY A 114 10.32 -15.16 17.13
C GLY A 114 10.70 -16.54 16.63
N ARG A 115 10.65 -17.51 17.53
CA ARG A 115 10.86 -18.92 17.20
C ARG A 115 9.68 -19.75 17.72
N ALA A 116 9.10 -20.54 16.83
CA ALA A 116 8.07 -21.50 17.17
C ALA A 116 8.68 -22.80 17.73
N GLY A 117 7.88 -23.58 18.46
CA GLY A 117 8.32 -24.84 19.09
C GLY A 117 8.76 -25.93 18.09
N ASP A 118 8.34 -25.82 16.83
CA ASP A 118 8.74 -26.72 15.74
C ASP A 118 10.08 -26.34 15.09
N GLY A 119 10.76 -25.32 15.62
CA GLY A 119 12.02 -24.80 15.10
C GLY A 119 11.89 -23.76 13.99
N THR A 120 10.69 -23.44 13.53
CA THR A 120 10.43 -22.38 12.54
C THR A 120 10.77 -21.02 13.12
N ARG A 121 11.54 -20.21 12.38
CA ARG A 121 11.75 -18.79 12.69
C ARG A 121 10.66 -17.97 12.03
N VAL A 122 10.16 -16.99 12.77
CA VAL A 122 9.19 -16.02 12.27
C VAL A 122 9.87 -14.66 12.30
N ALA A 123 9.77 -13.92 11.20
CA ALA A 123 10.22 -12.55 11.07
C ALA A 123 9.06 -11.68 10.61
N THR A 124 8.96 -10.48 11.14
CA THR A 124 8.01 -9.47 10.66
C THR A 124 8.74 -8.14 10.49
N VAL A 125 8.65 -7.56 9.30
CA VAL A 125 9.09 -6.19 9.01
C VAL A 125 7.83 -5.35 8.89
N VAL A 126 7.72 -4.32 9.73
CA VAL A 126 6.67 -3.31 9.60
C VAL A 126 7.33 -2.05 9.08
N TRP A 127 6.95 -1.63 7.88
CA TRP A 127 7.52 -0.48 7.23
C TRP A 127 6.47 0.64 7.12
N PRO A 128 6.76 1.83 7.66
CA PRO A 128 5.88 3.00 7.53
C PRO A 128 5.63 3.40 6.07
N LEU A 129 4.39 3.78 5.75
CA LEU A 129 4.04 4.33 4.43
C LEU A 129 3.77 5.84 4.54
N TYR A 130 2.51 6.22 4.72
CA TYR A 130 2.02 7.59 4.86
C TYR A 130 0.96 7.60 5.96
N LEU A 131 0.77 8.76 6.62
CA LEU A 131 -0.17 8.89 7.74
C LEU A 131 0.07 7.82 8.82
N ASP A 132 -0.98 7.10 9.22
CA ASP A 132 -0.93 5.99 10.18
C ASP A 132 -0.92 4.62 9.47
N PHE A 133 -0.58 4.57 8.17
CA PHE A 133 -0.49 3.33 7.42
C PHE A 133 0.92 2.75 7.39
N VAL A 134 0.97 1.42 7.43
CA VAL A 134 2.19 0.63 7.31
C VAL A 134 1.99 -0.50 6.30
N GLN A 135 3.07 -0.95 5.68
CA GLN A 135 3.11 -2.26 5.01
C GLN A 135 3.76 -3.28 5.93
N VAL A 136 3.30 -4.53 5.87
CA VAL A 136 3.78 -5.60 6.74
C VAL A 136 4.24 -6.77 5.89
N LEU A 137 5.52 -7.12 6.01
CA LEU A 137 6.06 -8.39 5.55
C LEU A 137 6.17 -9.35 6.73
N ALA A 138 5.51 -10.50 6.66
CA ALA A 138 5.65 -11.54 7.65
C ALA A 138 6.13 -12.84 6.98
N CYS A 139 7.14 -13.46 7.56
CA CYS A 139 7.83 -14.62 6.99
C CYS A 139 7.98 -15.71 8.04
N GLY A 140 7.61 -16.93 7.68
CA GLY A 140 8.02 -18.16 8.35
C GLY A 140 9.12 -18.83 7.54
N TYR A 141 10.23 -19.18 8.17
CA TYR A 141 11.36 -19.80 7.49
C TYR A 141 12.17 -20.70 8.41
N ARG A 142 12.91 -21.62 7.80
CA ARG A 142 13.98 -22.36 8.45
C ARG A 142 15.29 -22.00 7.75
N PRO A 143 16.34 -21.56 8.46
CA PRO A 143 17.56 -21.04 7.83
C PRO A 143 18.21 -21.97 6.79
N SER A 144 18.10 -23.29 6.98
CA SER A 144 18.65 -24.30 6.08
C SER A 144 17.73 -24.69 4.92
N GLU A 145 16.42 -24.47 5.05
CA GLU A 145 15.43 -24.89 4.05
C GLU A 145 14.97 -23.70 3.21
N GLY A 146 14.89 -22.51 3.79
CA GLY A 146 14.31 -21.29 3.20
C GLY A 146 12.91 -21.02 3.73
N PHE A 147 12.14 -20.20 3.02
CA PHE A 147 10.77 -19.84 3.39
C PHE A 147 9.81 -21.04 3.37
N THR A 148 8.96 -21.10 4.38
CA THR A 148 7.82 -22.02 4.52
C THR A 148 6.50 -21.26 4.36
N TRP A 149 6.47 -19.98 4.72
CA TRP A 149 5.32 -19.10 4.58
C TRP A 149 5.79 -17.66 4.40
N VAL A 150 5.11 -16.91 3.54
CA VAL A 150 5.30 -15.47 3.38
C VAL A 150 3.94 -14.82 3.17
N ARG A 151 3.67 -13.74 3.91
CA ARG A 151 2.53 -12.85 3.68
C ARG A 151 3.02 -11.42 3.59
N HIS A 152 2.48 -10.70 2.61
CA HIS A 152 2.67 -9.27 2.47
C HIS A 152 1.30 -8.60 2.55
N ASP A 153 1.14 -7.70 3.51
CA ASP A 153 -0.03 -6.87 3.67
C ASP A 153 0.38 -5.43 3.25
N PRO A 154 -0.04 -4.93 2.07
CA PRO A 154 0.53 -3.72 1.46
C PRO A 154 0.08 -2.42 2.12
N ILE A 155 -1.12 -2.39 2.72
CA ILE A 155 -1.63 -1.24 3.47
C ILE A 155 -2.37 -1.80 4.70
N VAL A 156 -1.88 -1.46 5.88
CA VAL A 156 -2.43 -1.86 7.18
C VAL A 156 -2.44 -0.64 8.10
N GLN A 157 -3.48 -0.50 8.91
CA GLN A 157 -3.47 0.47 10.00
C GLN A 157 -2.34 0.14 10.99
N GLN A 158 -1.61 1.16 11.43
CA GLN A 158 -0.48 0.99 12.35
C GLN A 158 -0.87 0.25 13.64
N ASP A 159 -2.09 0.46 14.13
CA ASP A 159 -2.59 -0.16 15.35
C ASP A 159 -2.94 -1.65 15.18
N ALA A 160 -3.34 -2.06 13.97
CA ALA A 160 -3.59 -3.44 13.58
C ALA A 160 -2.31 -4.21 13.19
N ALA A 161 -1.20 -3.50 12.94
CA ALA A 161 0.07 -4.13 12.59
C ALA A 161 0.66 -4.94 13.75
N PRO A 162 1.45 -6.01 13.47
CA PRO A 162 2.00 -6.87 14.51
C PRO A 162 2.81 -6.11 15.57
N ARG A 163 2.70 -6.58 16.82
CA ARG A 163 3.32 -5.97 18.01
C ARG A 163 4.15 -6.98 18.80
N PRO A 164 5.16 -6.52 19.56
CA PRO A 164 5.86 -7.38 20.53
C PRO A 164 4.87 -8.05 21.49
N GLY A 165 5.11 -9.31 21.82
CA GLY A 165 4.25 -10.14 22.68
C GLY A 165 3.10 -10.82 21.94
N GLN A 166 2.85 -10.50 20.67
CA GLN A 166 1.88 -11.23 19.86
C GLN A 166 2.44 -12.58 19.43
N VAL A 167 1.57 -13.59 19.30
CA VAL A 167 1.93 -14.90 18.75
C VAL A 167 1.57 -14.95 17.26
N LEU A 168 2.55 -15.31 16.42
CA LEU A 168 2.37 -15.52 14.99
C LEU A 168 3.02 -16.84 14.58
N LEU A 169 2.28 -17.72 13.88
CA LEU A 169 2.73 -19.07 13.53
C LEU A 169 3.31 -19.86 14.72
N GLY A 170 2.76 -19.67 15.92
CA GLY A 170 3.22 -20.32 17.14
C GLY A 170 4.52 -19.76 17.74
N ALA A 171 5.07 -18.68 17.18
CA ALA A 171 6.22 -17.95 17.71
C ALA A 171 5.76 -16.70 18.48
N LEU A 172 6.29 -16.49 19.68
CA LEU A 172 6.15 -15.21 20.39
C LEU A 172 7.06 -14.18 19.72
N LEU A 173 6.48 -13.06 19.29
CA LEU A 173 7.22 -12.00 18.61
C LEU A 173 7.90 -11.07 19.63
N GLU A 174 9.19 -10.85 19.44
CA GLU A 174 10.02 -9.93 20.21
C GLU A 174 10.59 -8.86 19.28
N THR A 175 10.96 -7.70 19.82
CA THR A 175 11.64 -6.66 19.04
C THR A 175 12.99 -7.16 18.57
N ALA A 176 13.26 -7.01 17.28
CA ALA A 176 14.52 -7.39 16.66
C ALA A 176 15.17 -6.18 15.95
N PRO A 177 16.50 -6.05 15.96
CA PRO A 177 17.18 -5.04 15.16
C PRO A 177 16.85 -5.23 13.68
N LEU A 178 16.24 -4.20 13.05
CA LEU A 178 15.75 -4.29 11.68
C LEU A 178 16.84 -4.72 10.69
N LYS A 179 18.04 -4.17 10.82
CA LYS A 179 19.18 -4.55 9.97
C LYS A 179 19.52 -6.04 10.07
N ALA A 180 19.56 -6.59 11.29
CA ALA A 180 19.86 -8.00 11.50
C ALA A 180 18.77 -8.90 10.88
N LEU A 181 17.50 -8.47 10.98
CA LEU A 181 16.37 -9.16 10.38
C LEU A 181 16.44 -9.16 8.85
N VAL A 182 16.75 -8.00 8.24
CA VAL A 182 16.92 -7.85 6.78
C VAL A 182 18.08 -8.71 6.29
N ASP A 183 19.22 -8.68 6.97
CA ASP A 183 20.39 -9.51 6.63
C ASP A 183 20.04 -11.02 6.69
N GLU A 184 19.30 -11.45 7.72
CA GLU A 184 18.85 -12.84 7.86
C GLU A 184 17.86 -13.25 6.76
N LEU A 185 16.91 -12.37 6.41
CA LEU A 185 15.96 -12.60 5.33
C LEU A 185 16.67 -12.69 3.96
N ALA A 186 17.68 -11.85 3.71
CA ALA A 186 18.49 -11.91 2.50
C ALA A 186 19.23 -13.25 2.37
N VAL A 187 19.83 -13.75 3.46
CA VAL A 187 20.45 -15.09 3.49
C VAL A 187 19.41 -16.18 3.23
N THR A 188 18.21 -16.05 3.80
CA THR A 188 17.11 -16.99 3.61
C THR A 188 16.61 -17.01 2.16
N VAL A 189 16.54 -15.85 1.49
CA VAL A 189 16.26 -15.73 0.05
C VAL A 189 17.27 -16.53 -0.77
N LEU A 190 18.57 -16.41 -0.46
CA LEU A 190 19.61 -17.18 -1.14
C LEU A 190 19.47 -18.68 -0.90
N ALA A 191 19.21 -19.11 0.34
CA ALA A 191 18.98 -20.52 0.67
C ALA A 191 17.76 -21.08 -0.07
N HIS A 192 16.66 -20.32 -0.13
CA HIS A 192 15.44 -20.71 -0.84
C HIS A 192 15.70 -20.86 -2.34
N LYS A 193 16.39 -19.91 -2.99
CA LYS A 193 16.78 -20.02 -4.41
C LYS A 193 17.68 -21.22 -4.68
N ARG A 194 18.66 -21.49 -3.80
CA ARG A 194 19.56 -22.65 -3.91
C ARG A 194 18.83 -23.99 -3.83
N SER A 195 17.67 -24.03 -3.16
CA SER A 195 16.80 -25.22 -3.13
C SER A 195 16.02 -25.44 -4.43
N GLY A 196 16.21 -24.62 -5.47
CA GLY A 196 15.53 -24.72 -6.76
C GLY A 196 14.08 -24.24 -6.73
N ARG A 197 13.64 -23.60 -5.63
CA ARG A 197 12.28 -23.11 -5.45
C ARG A 197 12.15 -21.67 -5.94
N ALA A 198 11.02 -21.38 -6.58
CA ALA A 198 10.65 -20.02 -6.98
C ALA A 198 10.38 -19.17 -5.73
N LEU A 199 10.85 -17.91 -5.73
CA LEU A 199 10.55 -17.00 -4.63
C LEU A 199 9.05 -16.70 -4.56
N PRO A 200 8.45 -16.66 -3.35
CA PRO A 200 7.11 -16.13 -3.16
C PRO A 200 6.95 -14.73 -3.76
N GLU A 201 5.86 -14.49 -4.49
CA GLU A 201 5.55 -13.19 -5.11
C GLU A 201 5.57 -12.05 -4.09
N ALA A 202 5.07 -12.31 -2.88
CA ALA A 202 5.06 -11.38 -1.75
C ALA A 202 6.46 -10.82 -1.37
N LEU A 203 7.55 -11.53 -1.69
CA LEU A 203 8.93 -11.05 -1.45
C LEU A 203 9.44 -10.13 -2.56
N LYS A 204 8.85 -10.14 -3.75
CA LYS A 204 9.31 -9.31 -4.87
C LYS A 204 9.11 -7.83 -4.60
N VAL A 205 8.05 -7.47 -3.87
CA VAL A 205 7.76 -6.08 -3.46
C VAL A 205 8.85 -5.51 -2.54
N PHE A 206 9.53 -6.38 -1.79
CA PHE A 206 10.63 -5.99 -0.91
C PHE A 206 12.02 -6.28 -1.49
N ALA A 207 12.12 -6.61 -2.77
CA ALA A 207 13.41 -6.90 -3.41
C ALA A 207 14.42 -5.77 -3.22
N ASP A 208 13.94 -4.51 -3.22
CA ASP A 208 14.76 -3.32 -2.99
C ASP A 208 15.28 -3.22 -1.55
N LEU A 209 14.54 -3.73 -0.55
CA LEU A 209 15.03 -3.80 0.84
C LEU A 209 16.18 -4.80 1.02
N PHE A 210 16.27 -5.81 0.14
CA PHE A 210 17.31 -6.85 0.18
C PHE A 210 18.45 -6.58 -0.81
N GLY A 211 18.38 -5.49 -1.58
CA GLY A 211 19.48 -5.00 -2.41
C GLY A 211 20.58 -4.36 -1.57
N PRO A 212 21.81 -4.19 -2.11
CA PRO A 212 22.80 -3.37 -1.45
C PRO A 212 22.23 -1.95 -1.30
N LEU A 213 22.10 -1.46 -0.07
CA LEU A 213 21.79 -0.07 0.24
C LEU A 213 22.87 0.81 -0.42
N VAL A 214 22.66 1.21 -1.68
CA VAL A 214 23.43 2.29 -2.29
C VAL A 214 22.89 3.56 -1.63
N GLY A 215 23.51 3.95 -0.52
CA GLY A 215 23.30 5.29 0.02
C GLY A 215 23.56 6.33 -1.07
N PRO A 216 22.96 7.53 -0.97
CA PRO A 216 23.23 8.59 -1.94
C PRO A 216 24.74 8.79 -2.04
N ALA A 217 25.26 8.68 -3.27
CA ALA A 217 26.67 8.94 -3.53
C ALA A 217 27.02 10.32 -2.95
N PRO A 218 28.16 10.47 -2.26
CA PRO A 218 28.58 11.79 -1.79
C PRO A 218 28.67 12.71 -3.00
N ALA A 219 28.00 13.85 -2.92
CA ALA A 219 28.13 14.91 -3.90
C ALA A 219 29.62 15.23 -4.05
N VAL A 220 30.16 14.97 -5.24
CA VAL A 220 31.53 15.34 -5.58
C VAL A 220 31.56 16.87 -5.71
N PRO A 221 32.54 17.55 -5.08
CA PRO A 221 32.63 19.01 -5.06
C PRO A 221 32.83 19.64 -6.44
#